data_AF-A0A8I1NCH3-F1
#
_entry.id   AF-A0A8I1NCH3-F1
#
_cell.length_a   1.000
_cell.length_b   1.000
_cell.length_c   1.000
_cell.angle_alpha   90.00
_cell.angle_beta   90.00
_cell.angle_gamma   90.00
#
_symmetry.space_group_name_H-M   'P 1'
#
loop_
_entity.id
_entity.type
_entity.pdbx_description
1 polymer ?
#
loop_
_entity_poly.entity_id
_entity_poly.type
_entity_poly.pdbx_seq_one_letter_code
_entity_poly.pdbx_strand_id
1 'polypeptide(L)'
;MARNKTRATPPDCLPMNPSTDDQAVYNTISPAMLLDIFDEPIVFQRAYVSLTGSAVAALFLSYAIYTTERLPKDAEGWFRKTGDQWKAETGLTRFEQQTARRILRELDVLIERRAGLPAELWFKIRVDRILELLSDQAEAKWGQVI
;
A
#
# COMPACT_ATOMS: atom_id res chain seq x y z
N MET A 1 -55.09 -7.22 -24.81
CA MET A 1 -54.23 -7.28 -26.02
C MET A 1 -52.83 -6.78 -25.64
N ALA A 2 -51.93 -7.71 -25.32
CA ALA A 2 -50.58 -7.41 -24.84
C ALA A 2 -49.60 -7.35 -26.02
N ARG A 3 -48.87 -6.24 -26.17
CA ARG A 3 -47.80 -6.09 -27.16
C ARG A 3 -46.56 -6.80 -26.63
N ASN A 4 -46.22 -7.93 -27.23
CA ASN A 4 -45.01 -8.69 -26.92
C ASN A 4 -43.79 -7.92 -27.47
N LYS A 5 -43.02 -7.27 -26.59
CA LYS A 5 -41.74 -6.64 -26.98
C LYS A 5 -40.67 -7.72 -26.99
N THR A 6 -40.23 -8.13 -28.17
CA THR A 6 -39.05 -8.96 -28.35
C THR A 6 -37.86 -8.27 -27.70
N ARG A 7 -37.31 -8.83 -26.61
CA ARG A 7 -36.03 -8.40 -26.05
C ARG A 7 -34.95 -8.75 -27.08
N ALA A 8 -34.22 -7.74 -27.55
CA ALA A 8 -32.99 -7.98 -28.30
C ALA A 8 -31.99 -8.69 -27.39
N THR A 9 -31.46 -9.82 -27.84
CA THR A 9 -30.31 -10.50 -27.24
C THR A 9 -29.14 -9.51 -27.22
N PRO A 10 -28.39 -9.37 -26.10
CA PRO A 10 -27.17 -8.58 -26.10
C PRO A 10 -26.24 -9.09 -27.21
N PRO A 11 -25.47 -8.21 -27.88
CA PRO A 11 -24.53 -8.66 -28.91
C PRO A 11 -23.60 -9.68 -28.27
N ASP A 12 -23.56 -10.88 -28.86
CA ASP A 12 -22.64 -11.94 -28.49
C ASP A 12 -21.27 -11.34 -28.22
N CYS A 13 -20.72 -11.61 -27.02
CA CYS A 13 -19.34 -11.24 -26.71
C CYS A 13 -18.46 -11.83 -27.82
N LEU A 14 -17.93 -10.97 -28.69
CA LEU A 14 -17.00 -11.39 -29.72
C LEU A 14 -15.86 -12.17 -29.05
N PRO A 15 -15.42 -13.31 -29.62
CA PRO A 15 -14.25 -13.97 -29.10
C PRO A 15 -13.09 -12.97 -29.13
N MET A 16 -12.52 -12.69 -27.95
CA MET A 16 -11.28 -11.91 -27.82
C MET A 16 -10.16 -12.74 -28.44
N ASN A 17 -10.06 -12.74 -29.77
CA ASN A 17 -8.85 -13.17 -30.43
C ASN A 17 -7.87 -11.99 -30.28
N PRO A 18 -6.76 -12.15 -29.53
CA PRO A 18 -5.74 -11.12 -29.48
C PRO A 18 -5.37 -10.78 -30.93
N SER A 19 -5.28 -9.49 -31.24
CA SER A 19 -4.83 -9.06 -32.57
C SER A 19 -3.47 -9.72 -32.85
N THR A 20 -3.11 -9.92 -34.13
CA THR A 20 -1.81 -10.53 -34.48
C THR A 20 -0.63 -9.78 -33.84
N ASP A 21 -0.80 -8.49 -33.54
CA ASP A 21 0.14 -7.67 -32.75
C ASP A 21 0.22 -8.11 -31.27
N ASP A 22 -0.91 -8.37 -30.62
CA ASP A 22 -0.97 -8.84 -29.23
C ASP A 22 -0.31 -10.23 -29.08
N GLN A 23 -0.40 -11.09 -30.10
CA GLN A 23 0.24 -12.41 -30.11
C GLN A 23 1.78 -12.34 -30.17
N ALA A 24 2.35 -11.29 -30.78
CA ALA A 24 3.79 -11.07 -30.80
C ALA A 24 4.33 -10.63 -29.42
N VAL A 25 3.53 -9.89 -28.64
CA VAL A 25 3.90 -9.44 -27.28
C VAL A 25 4.07 -10.64 -26.32
N TYR A 26 3.17 -11.63 -26.36
CA TYR A 26 3.26 -12.81 -25.50
C TYR A 26 4.50 -13.68 -25.79
N ASN A 27 5.01 -13.66 -27.03
CA ASN A 27 6.19 -14.45 -27.44
C ASN A 27 7.52 -13.79 -27.10
N THR A 28 7.53 -12.57 -26.54
CA THR A 28 8.75 -11.77 -26.29
C THR A 28 9.04 -11.57 -24.80
N ILE A 29 8.39 -12.34 -23.91
CA ILE A 29 8.69 -12.28 -22.48
C ILE A 29 10.05 -12.96 -22.22
N SER A 30 11.09 -12.16 -22.08
CA SER A 30 12.44 -12.67 -21.79
C SER A 30 12.54 -13.21 -20.36
N PRO A 31 13.43 -14.18 -20.08
CA PRO A 31 13.67 -14.65 -18.71
C PRO A 31 14.07 -13.53 -17.73
N ALA A 32 14.79 -12.51 -18.19
CA ALA A 32 15.17 -11.36 -17.36
C ALA A 32 13.93 -10.54 -16.92
N MET A 33 12.98 -10.31 -17.84
CA MET A 33 11.73 -9.62 -17.49
C MET A 33 10.89 -10.39 -16.48
N LEU A 34 10.90 -11.73 -16.54
CA LEU A 34 10.19 -12.54 -15.55
C LEU A 34 10.77 -12.34 -14.15
N LEU A 35 12.09 -12.20 -14.01
CA LEU A 35 12.72 -11.94 -12.72
C LEU A 35 12.26 -10.59 -12.13
N ASP A 36 12.17 -9.54 -12.96
CA ASP A 36 11.70 -8.23 -12.50
C ASP A 36 10.20 -8.24 -12.16
N ILE A 37 9.37 -8.95 -12.94
CA ILE A 37 7.92 -9.06 -12.70
C ILE A 37 7.61 -9.83 -11.41
N PHE A 38 8.42 -10.84 -11.11
CA PHE A 38 8.27 -11.67 -9.92
C PHE A 38 9.22 -11.29 -8.79
N ASP A 39 9.82 -10.09 -8.85
CA ASP A 39 10.52 -9.51 -7.72
C ASP A 39 9.57 -9.28 -6.54
N GLU A 40 10.11 -9.09 -5.34
CA GLU A 40 9.36 -9.19 -4.08
C GLU A 40 8.13 -8.27 -4.06
N PRO A 41 6.90 -8.83 -4.08
CA PRO A 41 5.69 -8.02 -4.13
C PRO A 41 5.42 -7.35 -2.78
N ILE A 42 5.05 -6.07 -2.81
CA ILE A 42 4.63 -5.34 -1.61
C ILE A 42 3.10 -5.43 -1.41
N VAL A 43 2.69 -5.94 -0.27
CA VAL A 43 1.29 -5.97 0.17
C VAL A 43 1.08 -4.91 1.24
N PHE A 44 -0.01 -4.14 1.14
CA PHE A 44 -0.37 -3.15 2.13
C PHE A 44 -1.84 -3.24 2.52
N GLN A 45 -2.15 -2.78 3.73
CA GLN A 45 -3.50 -2.85 4.27
C GLN A 45 -4.34 -1.67 3.75
N ARG A 46 -5.34 -1.98 2.91
CA ARG A 46 -6.27 -0.97 2.38
C ARG A 46 -7.04 -0.25 3.48
N ALA A 47 -7.24 -0.89 4.63
CA ALA A 47 -7.91 -0.27 5.78
C ALA A 47 -7.25 1.04 6.23
N TYR A 48 -5.92 1.16 6.07
CA TYR A 48 -5.19 2.38 6.43
C TYR A 48 -5.40 3.52 5.45
N VAL A 49 -5.88 3.27 4.22
CA VAL A 49 -6.17 4.33 3.25
C VAL A 49 -7.27 5.25 3.76
N SER A 50 -8.29 4.69 4.40
CA SER A 50 -9.37 5.47 5.03
C SER A 50 -8.87 6.28 6.24
N LEU A 51 -7.84 5.81 6.94
CA LEU A 51 -7.24 6.53 8.07
C LEU A 51 -6.35 7.69 7.61
N THR A 52 -5.52 7.44 6.60
CA THR A 52 -4.49 8.39 6.14
C THR A 52 -4.98 9.32 5.04
N GLY A 53 -6.11 9.01 4.40
CA GLY A 53 -6.57 9.68 3.19
C GLY A 53 -5.64 9.49 1.98
N SER A 54 -4.67 8.58 2.05
CA SER A 54 -3.62 8.43 1.03
C SER A 54 -3.13 6.99 0.91
N ALA A 55 -3.18 6.43 -0.31
CA ALA A 55 -2.60 5.12 -0.60
C ALA A 55 -1.09 5.07 -0.32
N VAL A 56 -0.37 6.15 -0.63
CA VAL A 56 1.06 6.28 -0.37
C VAL A 56 1.37 6.23 1.13
N ALA A 57 0.60 6.95 1.95
CA ALA A 57 0.77 6.92 3.40
C ALA A 57 0.36 5.56 4.01
N ALA A 58 -0.69 4.93 3.48
CA ALA A 58 -1.13 3.60 3.91
C ALA A 58 -0.10 2.50 3.59
N LEU A 59 0.53 2.57 2.41
CA LEU A 59 1.63 1.68 2.03
C LEU A 59 2.84 1.88 2.94
N PHE A 60 3.26 3.13 3.14
CA PHE A 60 4.35 3.45 4.06
C PHE A 60 4.08 2.90 5.46
N LEU A 61 2.87 3.11 5.99
CA LEU A 61 2.48 2.62 7.31
C LEU A 61 2.50 1.09 7.39
N SER A 62 1.95 0.40 6.39
CA SER A 62 1.94 -1.06 6.35
C SER A 62 3.36 -1.63 6.39
N TYR A 63 4.26 -1.05 5.61
CA TYR A 63 5.66 -1.48 5.59
C TYR A 63 6.39 -1.12 6.91
N ALA A 64 6.10 0.04 7.50
CA ALA A 64 6.67 0.41 8.79
C ALA A 64 6.25 -0.54 9.92
N ILE A 65 5.00 -1.01 9.92
CA ILE A 65 4.50 -2.03 10.85
C ILE A 65 5.22 -3.36 10.60
N TYR A 66 5.28 -3.82 9.35
CA TYR A 66 6.02 -5.03 8.94
C TYR A 66 7.48 -5.01 9.45
N THR A 67 8.13 -3.85 9.37
CA THR A 67 9.49 -3.64 9.88
C THR A 67 9.53 -3.70 11.39
N THR A 68 8.58 -3.03 12.07
CA THR A 68 8.49 -2.97 13.54
C THR A 68 8.28 -4.35 14.15
N GLU A 69 7.45 -5.20 13.55
CA GLU A 69 7.18 -6.58 13.99
C GLU A 69 8.43 -7.48 13.98
N ARG A 70 9.44 -7.13 13.18
CA ARG A 70 10.71 -7.86 13.05
C ARG A 70 11.82 -7.33 13.93
N LEU A 71 11.55 -6.26 14.71
CA LEU A 71 12.54 -5.70 15.59
C LEU A 71 12.77 -6.58 16.82
N PRO A 72 14.00 -6.64 17.33
CA PRO A 72 14.27 -7.32 18.59
C PRO A 72 13.67 -6.50 19.74
N LYS A 73 13.33 -7.16 20.85
CA LYS A 73 12.59 -6.54 21.97
C LYS A 73 13.33 -5.38 22.64
N ASP A 74 14.66 -5.40 22.59
CA ASP A 74 15.56 -4.38 23.10
C ASP A 74 15.61 -3.10 22.24
N ALA A 75 15.09 -3.13 21.01
CA ALA A 75 15.01 -1.94 20.16
C ALA A 75 13.93 -0.94 20.59
N GLU A 76 13.07 -1.29 21.55
CA GLU A 76 11.99 -0.44 22.08
C GLU A 76 11.05 0.14 20.98
N GLY A 77 10.89 -0.61 19.89
CA GLY A 77 10.09 -0.23 18.72
C GLY A 77 10.71 0.85 17.83
N TRP A 78 11.98 1.19 18.06
CA TRP A 78 12.72 2.12 17.20
C TRP A 78 13.48 1.39 16.10
N PHE A 79 13.36 1.87 14.88
CA PHE A 79 14.17 1.41 13.76
C PHE A 79 14.73 2.59 12.97
N ARG A 80 15.86 2.36 12.32
CA ARG A 80 16.48 3.32 11.40
C ARG A 80 16.31 2.84 9.98
N LYS A 81 16.12 3.79 9.06
CA LYS A 81 16.04 3.48 7.63
C LYS A 81 16.33 4.69 6.77
N THR A 82 17.19 4.54 5.77
CA THR A 82 17.52 5.62 4.84
C THR A 82 16.42 5.80 3.80
N GLY A 83 16.40 6.97 3.14
CA GLY A 83 15.46 7.22 2.05
C GLY A 83 15.64 6.26 0.87
N ASP A 84 16.89 5.82 0.61
CA ASP A 84 17.20 4.87 -0.45
C ASP A 84 16.75 3.46 -0.10
N GLN A 85 16.92 3.02 1.16
CA GLN A 85 16.35 1.77 1.66
C GLN A 85 14.82 1.77 1.55
N TRP A 86 14.17 2.88 1.95
CA TRP A 86 12.74 3.04 1.74
C TRP A 86 12.36 2.91 0.27
N LYS A 87 13.08 3.56 -0.64
CA LYS A 87 12.78 3.51 -2.07
C LYS A 87 12.98 2.10 -2.65
N ALA A 88 14.06 1.43 -2.28
CA ALA A 88 14.35 0.07 -2.73
C ALA A 88 13.27 -0.92 -2.30
N GLU A 89 12.80 -0.82 -1.06
CA GLU A 89 11.86 -1.79 -0.48
C GLU A 89 10.38 -1.48 -0.77
N THR A 90 10.05 -0.24 -1.14
CA THR A 90 8.64 0.18 -1.32
C THR A 90 8.33 0.83 -2.67
N GLY A 91 9.34 1.14 -3.47
CA GLY A 91 9.20 1.92 -4.71
C GLY A 91 8.91 3.41 -4.48
N LEU A 92 8.63 3.85 -3.24
CA LEU A 92 8.25 5.23 -2.97
C LEU A 92 9.39 6.22 -3.25
N THR A 93 9.09 7.24 -4.04
CA THR A 93 9.98 8.36 -4.30
C THR A 93 10.22 9.19 -3.03
N ARG A 94 11.28 10.00 -3.05
CA ARG A 94 11.61 10.90 -1.93
C ARG A 94 10.45 11.86 -1.57
N PHE A 95 9.66 12.30 -2.54
CA PHE A 95 8.51 13.19 -2.33
C PHE A 95 7.31 12.44 -1.73
N GLU A 96 7.05 11.23 -2.21
CA GLU A 96 6.01 10.35 -1.66
C GLU A 96 6.33 9.96 -0.21
N GLN A 97 7.59 9.60 0.07
CA GLN A 97 8.05 9.35 1.44
C GLN A 97 7.82 10.57 2.34
N GLN A 98 8.17 11.77 1.90
CA GLN A 98 7.93 12.99 2.70
C GLN A 98 6.44 13.25 2.93
N THR A 99 5.61 13.07 1.91
CA THR A 99 4.16 13.23 2.01
C THR A 99 3.57 12.22 2.99
N ALA A 100 3.91 10.94 2.86
CA ALA A 100 3.50 9.89 3.79
C ALA A 100 3.89 10.20 5.22
N ARG A 101 5.17 10.54 5.44
CA ARG A 101 5.69 10.89 6.77
C ARG A 101 4.99 12.09 7.38
N ARG A 102 4.71 13.14 6.59
CA ARG A 102 3.95 14.30 7.07
C ARG A 102 2.56 13.88 7.55
N ILE A 103 1.81 13.16 6.72
CA ILE A 103 0.45 12.69 7.05
C ILE A 103 0.48 11.84 8.33
N LEU A 104 1.40 10.88 8.44
CA LEU A 104 1.48 9.99 9.60
C LEU A 104 1.93 10.71 10.88
N ARG A 105 2.74 11.77 10.78
CA ARG A 105 3.07 12.63 11.91
C ARG A 105 1.90 13.50 12.35
N GLU A 106 1.13 14.04 11.40
CA GLU A 106 -0.07 14.83 11.68
C GLU A 106 -1.17 13.99 12.36
N LEU A 107 -1.25 12.70 12.04
CA LEU A 107 -2.12 11.73 12.72
C LEU A 107 -1.55 11.23 14.06
N ASP A 108 -0.34 11.65 14.43
CA ASP A 108 0.39 11.20 15.61
C ASP A 108 0.57 9.66 15.62
N VAL A 109 0.74 9.07 14.43
CA VAL A 109 1.00 7.62 14.25
C VAL A 109 2.49 7.34 14.12
N LEU A 110 3.24 8.26 13.50
CA LEU A 110 4.67 8.15 13.28
C LEU A 110 5.42 9.14 14.16
N ILE A 111 6.39 8.64 14.92
CA ILE A 111 7.38 9.46 15.64
C ILE A 111 8.70 9.39 14.89
N GLU A 112 9.30 10.55 14.64
CA GLU A 112 10.62 10.68 14.02
C GLU A 112 11.62 11.30 15.01
N ARG A 113 12.83 10.76 15.06
CA ARG A 113 13.95 11.40 15.77
C ARG A 113 15.22 11.32 14.91
N ARG A 114 16.05 12.37 14.98
CA ARG A 114 17.41 12.34 14.42
C ARG A 114 18.40 12.11 15.55
N ALA A 115 19.24 11.09 15.43
CA ALA A 115 20.20 10.72 16.47
C ALA A 115 21.49 10.17 15.86
N GLY A 116 22.60 10.29 16.58
CA GLY A 116 23.92 9.78 16.19
C GLY A 116 24.76 10.75 15.36
N LEU A 117 26.00 10.33 15.08
CA LEU A 117 26.93 10.96 14.14
C LEU A 117 27.46 9.88 13.17
N PRO A 118 27.15 9.95 11.85
CA PRO A 118 26.30 10.94 11.19
C PRO A 118 24.83 10.87 11.68
N ALA A 119 24.09 11.96 11.52
CA ALA A 119 22.70 12.05 12.01
C ALA A 119 21.76 11.14 11.21
N GLU A 120 21.40 10.00 11.79
CA GLU A 120 20.48 9.02 11.20
C GLU A 120 19.03 9.33 11.59
N LEU A 121 18.10 9.02 10.68
CA LEU A 121 16.66 9.16 10.93
C LEU A 121 16.10 7.86 11.49
N TRP A 122 15.50 7.97 12.67
CA TRP A 122 14.86 6.90 13.41
C TRP A 122 13.35 7.09 13.44
N PHE A 123 12.64 5.98 13.36
CA PHE A 123 11.20 5.90 13.30
C PHE A 123 10.67 5.02 14.43
N LYS A 124 9.51 5.40 14.96
CA LYS A 124 8.71 4.57 15.87
C LYS A 124 7.24 4.73 15.53
N ILE A 125 6.52 3.62 15.50
CA ILE A 125 5.09 3.58 15.21
C ILE A 125 4.31 3.50 16.52
N ARG A 126 3.34 4.39 16.67
CA ARG A 126 2.38 4.38 17.77
C ARG A 126 1.22 3.44 17.47
N VAL A 127 1.38 2.19 17.89
CA VAL A 127 0.36 1.13 17.66
C VAL A 127 -0.94 1.45 18.41
N ASP A 128 -0.83 2.01 19.61
CA ASP A 128 -1.93 2.56 20.39
C ASP A 128 -2.79 3.53 19.56
N ARG A 129 -2.14 4.51 18.92
CA ARG A 129 -2.87 5.49 18.10
C ARG A 129 -3.54 4.86 16.87
N ILE A 130 -2.90 3.87 16.26
CA ILE A 130 -3.49 3.15 15.12
C ILE A 130 -4.76 2.42 15.56
N LEU A 131 -4.74 1.77 16.72
CA LEU A 131 -5.90 1.05 17.25
C LEU A 131 -7.05 2.00 17.55
N GLU A 132 -6.80 3.15 18.17
CA GLU A 132 -7.83 4.19 18.39
C GLU A 132 -8.49 4.61 17.07
N LEU A 133 -7.68 4.98 16.07
CA LEU A 133 -8.16 5.41 14.76
C LEU A 133 -8.93 4.32 14.02
N LEU A 134 -8.51 3.06 14.14
CA LEU A 134 -9.22 1.92 13.57
C LEU A 134 -10.54 1.63 14.28
N SER A 135 -10.60 1.78 15.59
CA SER A 135 -11.83 1.64 16.36
C SER A 135 -12.86 2.68 15.93
N ASP A 136 -12.47 3.96 15.88
CA ASP A 136 -13.33 5.05 15.39
C ASP A 136 -13.84 4.76 13.97
N GLN A 137 -12.95 4.29 13.09
CA GLN A 137 -13.32 3.92 11.73
C GLN A 137 -14.29 2.73 11.69
N ALA A 138 -14.10 1.73 12.54
CA ALA A 138 -14.95 0.54 12.60
C ALA A 138 -16.34 0.90 13.11
N GLU A 139 -16.44 1.71 14.16
CA GLU A 139 -17.71 2.23 14.66
C GLU A 139 -18.45 3.05 13.61
N ALA A 140 -17.75 3.94 12.90
CA ALA A 140 -18.35 4.74 11.84
C ALA A 140 -18.88 3.90 10.66
N LYS A 141 -18.22 2.78 10.33
CA LYS A 141 -18.59 1.91 9.20
C LYS A 141 -19.62 0.85 9.56
N TRP A 142 -19.55 0.30 10.78
CA TRP A 142 -20.25 -0.92 11.16
C TRP A 142 -21.09 -0.79 12.44
N GLY A 143 -21.04 0.35 13.14
CA GLY A 143 -21.74 0.55 14.41
C GLY A 143 -23.28 0.53 14.32
N GLN A 144 -23.86 0.57 13.12
CA GLN A 144 -25.30 0.40 12.89
C GLN A 144 -25.68 -1.02 12.45
N VAL A 145 -24.68 -1.87 12.16
CA VAL A 145 -24.87 -3.24 11.66
C VAL A 145 -24.79 -4.27 12.80
N ILE A 146 -24.28 -3.86 13.96
CA ILE A 146 -24.21 -4.62 15.21
C ILE A 146 -25.23 -4.02 16.19
#